data_AF-A0A2U3LGS4-F1
#
_entry.id   AF-A0A2U3LGS4-F1
#
_cell.length_a   1.000
_cell.length_b   1.000
_cell.length_c   1.000
_cell.angle_alpha   90.00
_cell.angle_beta   90.00
_cell.angle_gamma   90.00
#
_symmetry.space_group_name_H-M   'P 1'
#
loop_
_entity.id
_entity.type
_entity.pdbx_description
1 polymer ?
#
loop_
_entity_poly.entity_id
_entity_poly.type
_entity_poly.pdbx_seq_one_letter_code
_entity_poly.pdbx_strand_id
1 'polypeptide(L)'
;MFHAFTLEQANLREVQGWKVGQHVQVKEWRGTYEIEGYHQYGRQNEYTTVYLAKLKKDGTKSKYSGDTPIANLMPLGAAQPTTDSAGRTALQAAQELFGSGFAKHGWYNTDRESLVKVETISKTGRVKVQDISVKAGITARSKTVDGHKVYSQEDRLVNFADLEYGLSGDIKTFTPRLFWGEWGFWHDGEIIKAPDMKLTWLLD
;
A
#
# COMPACT_ATOMS: atom_id res chain seq x y z
N MET A 1 -22.99 35.03 25.42
CA MET A 1 -21.57 35.15 25.75
C MET A 1 -20.85 34.02 25.01
N PHE A 2 -20.40 34.28 23.78
CA PHE A 2 -19.71 33.28 22.97
C PHE A 2 -18.24 33.22 23.41
N HIS A 3 -17.81 32.08 23.93
CA HIS A 3 -16.39 31.80 24.10
C HIS A 3 -15.78 31.62 22.70
N ALA A 4 -15.06 32.63 22.24
CA ALA A 4 -14.15 32.48 21.13
C ALA A 4 -13.06 31.49 21.53
N PHE A 5 -13.12 30.26 21.01
CA PHE A 5 -11.98 29.35 20.98
C PHE A 5 -10.98 29.93 19.97
N THR A 6 -10.13 30.85 20.40
CA THR A 6 -8.86 31.09 19.73
C THR A 6 -8.02 29.84 19.94
N LEU A 7 -7.96 28.98 18.92
CA LEU A 7 -6.89 28.00 18.74
C LEU A 7 -5.59 28.79 18.61
N GLU A 8 -4.97 29.15 19.74
CA GLU A 8 -3.53 29.38 19.74
C GLU A 8 -2.90 28.06 19.28
N GLN A 9 -2.47 28.01 18.03
CA GLN A 9 -1.46 27.06 17.60
C GLN A 9 -0.21 27.38 18.43
N ALA A 10 -0.12 26.81 19.64
CA ALA A 10 1.12 26.77 20.37
C ALA A 10 2.14 26.14 19.40
N ASN A 11 3.12 26.93 18.97
CA ASN A 11 4.26 26.45 18.21
C ASN A 11 5.08 25.54 19.13
N LEU A 12 4.61 24.31 19.31
CA LEU A 12 5.27 23.30 20.11
C LEU A 12 6.59 22.99 19.43
N ARG A 13 7.69 23.33 20.10
CA ARG A 13 9.05 23.04 19.60
C ARG A 13 9.51 21.64 19.98
N GLU A 14 8.83 21.01 20.93
CA GLU A 14 9.12 19.67 21.43
C GLU A 14 7.85 18.99 21.95
N VAL A 15 7.65 17.71 21.63
CA VAL A 15 6.54 16.88 22.13
C VAL A 15 7.06 15.45 22.38
N GLN A 16 6.80 14.89 23.57
CA GLN A 16 7.24 13.53 23.96
C GLN A 16 8.75 13.26 23.70
N GLY A 17 9.59 14.27 23.90
CA GLY A 17 11.05 14.19 23.69
C GLY A 17 11.52 14.33 22.24
N TRP A 18 10.60 14.46 21.28
CA TRP A 18 10.90 14.76 19.88
C TRP A 18 10.93 16.26 19.65
N LYS A 19 11.91 16.77 18.90
CA LYS A 19 12.10 18.21 18.65
C LYS A 19 11.91 18.60 17.20
N VAL A 20 11.38 19.80 16.94
CA VAL A 20 11.40 20.41 15.60
C VAL A 20 12.85 20.55 15.12
N GLY A 21 13.10 20.23 13.85
CA GLY A 21 14.43 20.15 13.24
C GLY A 21 15.15 18.82 13.47
N GLN A 22 14.61 17.93 14.31
CA GLN A 22 15.20 16.61 14.52
C GLN A 22 15.02 15.72 13.29
N HIS A 23 16.10 15.02 12.92
CA HIS A 23 16.07 14.01 11.86
C HIS A 23 15.64 12.67 12.43
N VAL A 24 14.67 12.04 11.77
CA VAL A 24 13.99 10.84 12.24
C VAL A 24 13.75 9.87 11.09
N GLN A 25 13.47 8.63 11.45
CA GLN A 25 12.78 7.69 10.58
C GLN A 25 11.30 7.67 10.96
N VAL A 26 10.46 7.21 10.04
CA VAL A 26 9.05 6.96 10.33
C VAL A 26 8.79 5.48 10.07
N LYS A 27 8.03 4.85 10.97
CA LYS A 27 7.61 3.47 10.84
C LYS A 27 6.96 3.27 9.47
N GLU A 28 7.42 2.24 8.76
CA GLU A 28 6.92 1.83 7.43
C GLU A 28 7.26 2.79 6.27
N TRP A 29 7.83 3.96 6.54
CA TRP A 29 8.20 4.92 5.50
C TRP A 29 9.68 4.80 5.13
N ARG A 30 9.98 4.97 3.83
CA ARG A 30 11.37 4.94 3.35
C ARG A 30 12.04 6.31 3.47
N GLY A 31 13.26 6.31 4.01
CA GLY A 31 14.15 7.46 4.05
C GLY A 31 14.22 8.15 5.41
N THR A 32 14.84 9.32 5.41
CA THR A 32 14.99 10.20 6.58
C THR A 32 14.08 11.41 6.42
N TYR A 33 13.51 11.85 7.53
CA TYR A 33 12.58 12.98 7.60
C TYR A 33 13.05 13.97 8.66
N GLU A 34 12.75 15.25 8.45
CA GLU A 34 12.93 16.30 9.46
C GLU A 34 11.57 16.70 10.02
N ILE A 35 11.45 16.81 11.34
CA ILE A 35 10.25 17.31 12.00
C ILE A 35 10.12 18.81 11.75
N GLU A 36 9.03 19.23 11.12
CA GLU A 36 8.74 20.64 10.83
C GLU A 36 7.80 21.27 11.85
N GLY A 37 6.97 20.48 12.51
CA GLY A 37 6.02 20.95 13.50
C GLY A 37 5.10 19.86 14.00
N TYR A 38 4.19 20.25 14.88
CA TYR A 38 3.21 19.35 15.49
C TYR A 38 1.82 19.92 15.33
N HIS A 39 0.84 19.03 15.25
CA HIS A 39 -0.56 19.35 15.39
C HIS A 39 -1.18 18.50 16.49
N GLN A 40 -1.82 19.14 17.47
CA GLN A 40 -2.52 18.45 18.55
C GLN A 40 -4.02 18.65 18.43
N TYR A 41 -4.78 17.56 18.56
CA TYR A 41 -6.24 17.54 18.55
C TYR A 41 -6.76 16.70 19.74
N GLY A 42 -8.01 16.96 20.15
CA GLY A 42 -8.68 16.25 21.23
C GLY A 42 -8.61 16.94 22.59
N ARG A 43 -9.35 16.43 23.58
CA ARG A 43 -9.23 16.91 24.96
C ARG A 43 -7.86 16.48 25.48
N GLN A 44 -7.13 17.38 26.14
CA GLN A 44 -5.79 17.09 26.68
C GLN A 44 -4.74 16.63 25.65
N ASN A 45 -4.87 16.98 24.37
CA ASN A 45 -3.87 16.69 23.33
C ASN A 45 -3.66 15.18 23.05
N GLU A 46 -4.70 14.37 23.21
CA GLU A 46 -4.70 12.91 23.00
C GLU A 46 -4.16 12.48 21.64
N TYR A 47 -4.40 13.28 20.59
CA TYR A 47 -3.95 12.98 19.23
C TYR A 47 -2.89 13.99 18.81
N THR A 48 -1.62 13.56 18.80
CA THR A 48 -0.52 14.36 18.26
C THR A 48 -0.08 13.80 16.90
N THR A 49 -0.25 14.64 15.88
CA THR A 49 0.28 14.43 14.54
C THR A 49 1.56 15.26 14.38
N VAL A 50 2.52 14.73 13.63
CA VAL A 50 3.83 15.35 13.36
C VAL A 50 3.93 15.68 11.88
N TYR A 51 4.19 16.93 11.54
CA TYR A 51 4.49 17.35 10.17
C TYR A 51 5.97 17.13 9.87
N LEU A 52 6.25 16.56 8.70
CA LEU A 52 7.57 16.09 8.32
C LEU A 52 7.92 16.52 6.90
N ALA A 53 9.16 16.96 6.70
CA ALA A 53 9.76 17.10 5.39
C ALA A 53 10.67 15.91 5.10
N LYS A 54 10.44 15.23 3.98
CA LYS A 54 11.35 14.18 3.53
C LYS A 54 12.68 14.79 3.11
N LEU A 55 13.79 14.24 3.60
CA LEU A 55 15.12 14.68 3.22
C LEU A 55 15.65 13.87 2.02
N LYS A 56 16.38 14.55 1.14
CA LYS A 56 17.19 13.94 0.09
C LYS A 56 18.50 13.39 0.68
N LYS A 57 19.27 12.67 -0.13
CA LYS A 57 20.58 12.13 0.26
C LYS A 57 21.58 13.20 0.70
N ASP A 58 21.48 14.41 0.15
CA ASP A 58 22.33 15.56 0.48
C ASP A 58 21.85 16.32 1.74
N GLY A 59 20.80 15.84 2.41
CA GLY A 59 20.21 16.49 3.58
C GLY A 59 19.24 17.62 3.25
N THR A 60 19.08 18.01 1.98
CA THR A 60 18.12 19.05 1.60
C THR A 60 16.68 18.52 1.63
N LYS A 61 15.72 19.39 1.95
CA LYS A 61 14.29 19.04 1.93
C LYS A 61 13.84 18.71 0.51
N SER A 62 13.06 17.64 0.38
CA SER A 62 12.32 17.33 -0.84
C SER A 62 11.00 18.11 -0.85
N LYS A 63 10.34 18.22 -2.02
CA LYS A 63 8.99 18.79 -2.11
C LYS A 63 7.93 17.94 -1.41
N TYR A 64 8.24 16.68 -1.09
CA TYR A 64 7.35 15.78 -0.39
C TYR A 64 7.40 16.06 1.12
N SER A 65 6.31 16.58 1.63
CA SER A 65 5.99 16.61 3.06
C SER A 65 4.87 15.60 3.34
N GLY A 66 4.78 15.18 4.59
CA GLY A 66 3.71 14.32 5.05
C GLY A 66 3.48 14.50 6.53
N ASP A 67 2.45 13.85 7.03
CA ASP A 67 2.10 13.86 8.44
C ASP A 67 1.86 12.44 8.95
N THR A 68 2.16 12.21 10.22
CA THR A 68 1.99 10.90 10.86
C THR A 68 1.72 11.07 12.35
N PRO A 69 1.01 10.14 13.00
CA PRO A 69 0.96 10.08 14.46
C PRO A 69 2.37 10.04 15.07
N ILE A 70 2.57 10.74 16.20
CA ILE A 70 3.86 10.81 16.88
C ILE A 70 4.41 9.43 17.28
N ALA A 71 3.52 8.46 17.56
CA ALA A 71 3.87 7.09 17.89
C ALA A 71 4.58 6.33 16.75
N ASN A 72 4.52 6.83 15.52
CA ASN A 72 5.20 6.24 14.38
C ASN A 72 6.62 6.80 14.18
N LEU A 73 7.03 7.82 14.93
CA LEU A 73 8.40 8.31 14.87
C LEU A 73 9.38 7.27 15.40
N MET A 74 10.52 7.18 14.72
CA MET A 74 11.58 6.25 15.05
C MET A 74 12.92 7.00 15.08
N PRO A 75 13.83 6.67 16.02
CA PRO A 75 15.19 7.18 15.99
C PRO A 75 15.90 6.80 14.69
N LEU A 76 16.89 7.59 14.28
CA LEU A 76 17.76 7.20 13.17
C LEU A 76 18.48 5.88 13.47
N GLY A 77 18.46 4.97 12.50
CA GLY A 77 19.07 3.64 12.62
C GLY A 77 18.19 2.61 13.31
N ALA A 78 17.00 2.98 13.79
CA ALA A 78 16.05 2.02 14.33
C ALA A 78 15.60 1.05 13.22
N ALA A 79 15.53 -0.24 13.57
CA ALA A 79 15.14 -1.27 12.62
C ALA A 79 13.67 -1.10 12.22
N GLN A 80 13.41 -0.97 10.91
CA GLN A 80 12.06 -0.94 10.37
C GLN A 80 11.35 -2.27 10.65
N PRO A 81 10.03 -2.27 10.86
CA PRO A 81 9.27 -3.51 11.01
C PRO A 81 9.48 -4.44 9.81
N THR A 82 9.71 -5.71 10.10
CA THR A 82 9.94 -6.77 9.09
C THR A 82 8.74 -7.68 8.89
N THR A 83 7.66 -7.47 9.64
CA THR A 83 6.41 -8.21 9.57
C THR A 83 5.23 -7.25 9.54
N ASP A 84 4.14 -7.68 8.91
CA ASP A 84 2.87 -6.96 8.95
C ASP A 84 2.15 -7.14 10.29
N SER A 85 0.96 -6.52 10.40
CA SER A 85 0.10 -6.61 11.59
C SER A 85 -0.36 -8.03 11.92
N ALA A 86 -0.37 -8.94 10.94
CA ALA A 86 -0.67 -10.36 11.13
C ALA A 86 0.59 -11.21 11.42
N GLY A 87 1.77 -10.59 11.57
CA GLY A 87 3.03 -11.28 11.84
C GLY A 87 3.66 -11.93 10.59
N ARG A 88 3.15 -11.64 9.39
CA ARG A 88 3.67 -12.21 8.14
C ARG A 88 4.86 -11.41 7.65
N THR A 89 5.89 -12.12 7.24
CA THR A 89 6.98 -11.55 6.43
C THR A 89 6.50 -11.22 5.02
N ALA A 90 7.25 -10.39 4.29
CA ALA A 90 6.93 -10.07 2.90
C ALA A 90 6.83 -11.31 2.00
N LEU A 91 7.64 -12.34 2.25
CA LEU A 91 7.59 -13.61 1.52
C LEU A 91 6.28 -14.36 1.80
N GLN A 92 5.92 -14.51 3.07
CA GLN A 92 4.68 -15.20 3.46
C GLN A 92 3.46 -14.49 2.88
N ALA A 93 3.40 -13.16 2.99
CA ALA A 93 2.31 -12.39 2.40
C ALA A 93 2.27 -12.55 0.88
N ALA A 94 3.41 -12.53 0.18
CA ALA A 94 3.46 -12.75 -1.26
C ALA A 94 2.97 -14.16 -1.64
N GLN A 95 3.38 -15.20 -0.90
CA GLN A 95 2.96 -16.58 -1.13
C GLN A 95 1.46 -16.77 -0.89
N GLU A 96 0.91 -16.12 0.13
CA GLU A 96 -0.53 -16.17 0.43
C GLU A 96 -1.34 -15.47 -0.67
N LEU A 97 -0.91 -14.27 -1.09
CA LEU A 97 -1.64 -13.44 -2.05
C LEU A 97 -1.51 -13.93 -3.50
N PHE A 98 -0.35 -14.49 -3.85
CA PHE A 98 0.04 -14.79 -5.24
C PHE A 98 0.41 -16.25 -5.46
N GLY A 99 0.15 -17.12 -4.48
CA GLY A 99 0.44 -18.56 -4.56
C GLY A 99 -0.35 -19.29 -5.65
N SER A 100 -1.44 -18.69 -6.15
CA SER A 100 -2.17 -19.17 -7.33
C SER A 100 -1.39 -19.06 -8.64
N GLY A 101 -0.28 -18.31 -8.66
CA GLY A 101 0.49 -18.03 -9.87
C GLY A 101 -0.01 -16.84 -10.67
N PHE A 102 -0.97 -16.08 -10.14
CA PHE A 102 -1.55 -14.91 -10.82
C PHE A 102 -1.69 -13.72 -9.85
N ALA A 103 -1.75 -12.52 -10.41
CA ALA A 103 -2.03 -11.30 -9.67
C ALA A 103 -2.88 -10.35 -10.53
N LYS A 104 -3.57 -9.42 -9.89
CA LYS A 104 -4.28 -8.33 -10.56
C LYS A 104 -3.40 -7.09 -10.56
N HIS A 105 -3.33 -6.40 -11.68
CA HIS A 105 -2.65 -5.11 -11.81
C HIS A 105 -3.62 -4.05 -12.35
N GLY A 106 -3.26 -2.78 -12.17
CA GLY A 106 -4.04 -1.65 -12.67
C GLY A 106 -3.60 -1.12 -14.04
N TRP A 107 -2.83 -1.87 -14.84
CA TRP A 107 -2.40 -1.35 -16.15
C TRP A 107 -3.63 -1.30 -17.05
N TYR A 108 -3.95 -0.09 -17.51
CA TYR A 108 -5.00 0.23 -18.47
C TYR A 108 -6.44 0.04 -17.96
N ASN A 109 -7.15 1.17 -17.88
CA ASN A 109 -8.50 1.32 -17.37
C ASN A 109 -9.55 0.96 -18.44
N THR A 110 -9.38 -0.18 -19.13
CA THR A 110 -10.22 -0.57 -20.26
C THR A 110 -10.66 -2.03 -20.13
N ASP A 111 -11.91 -2.21 -19.68
CA ASP A 111 -12.86 -3.28 -19.99
C ASP A 111 -12.47 -4.76 -19.77
N ARG A 112 -11.23 -5.04 -19.36
CA ARG A 112 -10.71 -6.37 -19.05
C ARG A 112 -10.01 -6.29 -17.69
N GLU A 113 -10.27 -7.25 -16.80
CA GLU A 113 -9.43 -7.36 -15.60
C GLU A 113 -8.01 -7.65 -16.05
N SER A 114 -7.10 -6.71 -15.78
CA SER A 114 -5.69 -6.84 -16.12
C SER A 114 -5.09 -7.84 -15.13
N LEU A 115 -5.17 -9.11 -15.51
CA LEU A 115 -4.56 -10.25 -14.84
C LEU A 115 -3.13 -10.36 -15.39
N VAL A 116 -2.17 -10.57 -14.49
CA VAL A 116 -0.79 -10.92 -14.84
C VAL A 116 -0.46 -12.30 -14.31
N LYS A 117 0.47 -12.96 -14.99
CA LYS A 117 1.08 -14.18 -14.49
C LYS A 117 2.20 -13.83 -13.52
N VAL A 118 2.26 -14.53 -12.39
CA VAL A 118 3.36 -14.47 -11.44
C VAL A 118 4.40 -15.50 -11.88
N GLU A 119 5.53 -14.99 -12.35
CA GLU A 119 6.64 -15.83 -12.83
C GLU A 119 7.44 -16.39 -11.65
N THR A 120 7.77 -15.55 -10.67
CA THR A 120 8.52 -15.98 -9.48
C THR A 120 8.21 -15.12 -8.26
N ILE A 121 8.30 -15.73 -7.08
CA ILE A 121 8.37 -15.04 -5.79
C ILE A 121 9.74 -15.31 -5.20
N SER A 122 10.51 -14.26 -4.98
CA SER A 122 11.87 -14.36 -4.40
C SER A 122 11.81 -14.55 -2.88
N LYS A 123 12.93 -14.99 -2.28
CA LYS A 123 13.08 -15.16 -0.81
C LYS A 123 12.84 -13.87 -0.01
N THR A 124 12.96 -12.70 -0.63
CA THR A 124 12.69 -11.39 0.01
C THR A 124 11.26 -10.90 -0.20
N GLY A 125 10.39 -11.70 -0.82
CA GLY A 125 9.02 -11.33 -1.16
C GLY A 125 8.89 -10.44 -2.40
N ARG A 126 9.95 -10.20 -3.19
CA ARG A 126 9.78 -9.58 -4.51
C ARG A 126 9.04 -10.52 -5.45
N VAL A 127 8.09 -9.98 -6.19
CA VAL A 127 7.22 -10.72 -7.10
C VAL A 127 7.54 -10.28 -8.53
N LYS A 128 7.91 -11.23 -9.38
CA LYS A 128 8.07 -10.98 -10.82
C LYS A 128 6.79 -11.37 -11.52
N VAL A 129 6.27 -10.48 -12.35
CA VAL A 129 5.04 -10.70 -13.10
C VAL A 129 5.21 -10.36 -14.56
N GLN A 130 4.38 -10.96 -15.41
CA GLN A 130 4.33 -10.70 -16.84
C GLN A 130 2.88 -10.59 -17.30
N ASP A 131 2.64 -9.69 -18.25
CA ASP A 131 1.33 -9.52 -18.86
C ASP A 131 0.87 -10.80 -19.57
N ILE A 132 -0.42 -11.06 -19.49
CA ILE A 132 -1.06 -12.15 -20.23
C ILE A 132 -2.22 -11.64 -21.08
N SER A 133 -2.41 -12.30 -22.21
CA SER A 133 -3.58 -12.17 -23.06
C SER A 133 -4.40 -13.44 -22.97
N VAL A 134 -5.52 -13.40 -22.24
CA VAL A 134 -6.44 -14.54 -22.08
C VAL A 134 -7.14 -14.82 -23.42
N LYS A 135 -7.06 -16.07 -23.86
CA LYS A 135 -7.66 -16.58 -25.11
C LYS A 135 -8.93 -17.38 -24.85
N ALA A 136 -8.97 -18.15 -23.77
CA ALA A 136 -10.13 -18.92 -23.33
C ALA A 136 -10.10 -19.16 -21.81
N GLY A 137 -11.24 -19.55 -21.24
CA GLY A 137 -11.42 -19.79 -19.82
C GLY A 137 -12.25 -18.72 -19.11
N ILE A 138 -12.59 -18.99 -17.85
CA ILE A 138 -13.45 -18.13 -17.04
C ILE A 138 -12.58 -17.20 -16.19
N THR A 139 -12.78 -15.89 -16.32
CA THR A 139 -12.13 -14.89 -15.46
C THR A 139 -13.17 -14.25 -14.53
N ALA A 140 -12.74 -13.83 -13.34
CA ALA A 140 -13.58 -12.94 -12.55
C ALA A 140 -13.90 -11.67 -13.35
N ARG A 141 -15.11 -11.14 -13.19
CA ARG A 141 -15.55 -9.85 -13.70
C ARG A 141 -16.45 -9.24 -12.63
N SER A 142 -16.38 -7.93 -12.42
CA SER A 142 -17.34 -7.23 -11.56
C SER A 142 -17.74 -5.91 -12.18
N LYS A 143 -18.97 -5.45 -11.92
CA LYS A 143 -19.48 -4.14 -12.34
C LYS A 143 -19.97 -3.38 -11.10
N THR A 144 -19.62 -2.10 -11.06
CA THR A 144 -20.21 -1.16 -10.11
C THR A 144 -21.39 -0.49 -10.79
N VAL A 145 -22.57 -0.54 -10.17
CA VAL A 145 -23.79 0.14 -10.62
C VAL A 145 -24.24 1.04 -9.47
N ASP A 146 -24.34 2.34 -9.74
CA ASP A 146 -24.75 3.37 -8.76
C ASP A 146 -23.98 3.32 -7.42
N GLY A 147 -22.67 3.08 -7.49
CA GLY A 147 -21.79 3.00 -6.30
C GLY A 147 -21.87 1.68 -5.53
N HIS A 148 -22.79 0.79 -5.91
CA HIS A 148 -22.91 -0.54 -5.34
C HIS A 148 -22.21 -1.56 -6.26
N LYS A 149 -21.40 -2.42 -5.64
CA LYS A 149 -20.87 -3.59 -6.34
C LYS A 149 -21.99 -4.62 -6.38
N VAL A 150 -22.47 -4.94 -7.59
CA VAL A 150 -23.59 -5.86 -7.79
C VAL A 150 -23.04 -7.28 -7.98
N TYR A 151 -23.69 -8.25 -7.32
CA TYR A 151 -23.30 -9.66 -7.26
C TYR A 151 -24.49 -10.56 -7.65
N SER A 152 -24.24 -11.73 -8.25
CA SER A 152 -25.26 -12.75 -8.61
C SER A 152 -25.63 -13.66 -7.43
N GLN A 153 -26.64 -14.53 -7.61
CA GLN A 153 -27.07 -15.54 -6.61
C GLN A 153 -26.25 -16.84 -6.61
N GLU A 154 -25.40 -17.08 -7.62
CA GLU A 154 -24.53 -18.27 -7.71
C GLU A 154 -23.04 -17.90 -7.64
N ASP A 155 -22.33 -18.50 -6.67
CA ASP A 155 -20.88 -18.35 -6.49
C ASP A 155 -20.12 -19.44 -7.27
N ARG A 156 -19.12 -19.06 -8.09
CA ARG A 156 -18.15 -19.99 -8.69
C ARG A 156 -16.72 -19.65 -8.29
N LEU A 157 -15.90 -20.67 -8.07
CA LEU A 157 -14.45 -20.50 -7.87
C LEU A 157 -13.75 -20.44 -9.23
N VAL A 158 -12.90 -19.44 -9.42
CA VAL A 158 -12.04 -19.33 -10.60
C VAL A 158 -10.81 -20.19 -10.39
N ASN A 159 -10.66 -21.24 -11.19
CA ASN A 159 -9.41 -21.96 -11.27
C ASN A 159 -8.53 -21.33 -12.35
N PHE A 160 -7.61 -20.45 -11.95
CA PHE A 160 -6.72 -19.78 -12.88
C PHE A 160 -5.76 -20.73 -13.62
N ALA A 161 -5.57 -21.95 -13.12
CA ALA A 161 -4.79 -22.98 -13.82
C ALA A 161 -5.43 -23.44 -15.13
N ASP A 162 -6.75 -23.25 -15.28
CA ASP A 162 -7.50 -23.68 -16.47
C ASP A 162 -7.60 -22.56 -17.53
N LEU A 163 -6.93 -21.42 -17.31
CA LEU A 163 -6.89 -20.34 -18.29
C LEU A 163 -5.97 -20.69 -19.46
N GLU A 164 -6.48 -20.52 -20.69
CA GLU A 164 -5.63 -20.48 -21.87
C GLU A 164 -5.21 -19.04 -22.14
N TYR A 165 -3.91 -18.77 -22.16
CA TYR A 165 -3.39 -17.42 -22.38
C TYR A 165 -2.06 -17.41 -23.14
N GLY A 166 -1.74 -16.27 -23.74
CA GLY A 166 -0.40 -15.96 -24.26
C GLY A 166 0.32 -14.97 -23.35
N LEU A 167 1.64 -15.04 -23.28
CA LEU A 167 2.47 -14.05 -22.58
C LEU A 167 2.75 -12.85 -23.49
N SER A 168 2.80 -11.66 -22.91
CA SER A 168 3.14 -10.42 -23.62
C SER A 168 3.97 -9.50 -22.73
N GLY A 169 4.68 -8.56 -23.35
CA GLY A 169 5.43 -7.52 -22.64
C GLY A 169 6.64 -8.03 -21.84
N ASP A 170 7.29 -7.09 -21.17
CA ASP A 170 8.47 -7.35 -20.34
C ASP A 170 8.10 -7.80 -18.93
N ILE A 171 9.00 -8.57 -18.30
CA ILE A 171 8.85 -8.96 -16.90
C ILE A 171 9.08 -7.76 -15.99
N LYS A 172 8.10 -7.45 -15.15
CA LYS A 172 8.20 -6.40 -14.14
C LYS A 172 8.42 -7.00 -12.75
N THR A 173 9.25 -6.32 -11.94
CA THR A 173 9.56 -6.76 -10.57
C THR A 173 8.91 -5.82 -9.56
N PHE A 174 7.95 -6.34 -8.82
CA PHE A 174 7.28 -5.65 -7.73
C PHE A 174 8.01 -5.89 -6.41
N THR A 175 8.34 -4.79 -5.73
CA THR A 175 9.08 -4.80 -4.47
C THR A 175 8.12 -4.64 -3.29
N PRO A 176 8.21 -5.49 -2.25
CA PRO A 176 7.36 -5.36 -1.08
C PRO A 176 7.68 -4.08 -0.30
N ARG A 177 6.63 -3.45 0.20
CA ARG A 177 6.66 -2.29 1.09
C ARG A 177 5.57 -2.48 2.14
N LEU A 178 5.95 -2.39 3.40
CA LEU A 178 4.99 -2.39 4.49
C LEU A 178 4.40 -0.98 4.59
N PHE A 179 3.08 -0.86 4.70
CA PHE A 179 2.39 0.41 4.86
C PHE A 179 1.07 0.18 5.61
N TRP A 180 0.85 0.95 6.67
CA TRP A 180 -0.27 0.80 7.60
C TRP A 180 -0.43 -0.63 8.12
N GLY A 181 0.70 -1.28 8.40
CA GLY A 181 0.71 -2.65 8.90
C GLY A 181 0.28 -3.72 7.88
N GLU A 182 0.30 -3.42 6.58
CA GLU A 182 0.02 -4.37 5.50
C GLU A 182 1.11 -4.36 4.42
N TRP A 183 1.34 -5.50 3.78
CA TRP A 183 2.29 -5.61 2.67
C TRP A 183 1.65 -5.20 1.35
N GLY A 184 2.20 -4.14 0.73
CA GLY A 184 1.95 -3.79 -0.66
C GLY A 184 3.14 -4.15 -1.56
N PHE A 185 2.89 -4.44 -2.83
CA PHE A 185 3.92 -4.82 -3.80
C PHE A 185 3.95 -3.79 -4.92
N TRP A 186 5.07 -3.07 -5.05
CA TRP A 186 5.17 -1.85 -5.86
C TRP A 186 6.21 -1.91 -6.97
N HIS A 187 5.89 -1.34 -8.13
CA HIS A 187 6.80 -1.13 -9.26
C HIS A 187 6.45 0.22 -9.93
N ASP A 188 7.39 1.15 -10.00
CA ASP A 188 7.22 2.45 -10.69
C ASP A 188 5.92 3.23 -10.39
N GLY A 189 5.46 3.17 -9.14
CA GLY A 189 4.23 3.85 -8.69
C GLY A 189 2.96 3.00 -8.81
N GLU A 190 3.07 1.82 -9.40
CA GLU A 190 1.99 0.86 -9.59
C GLU A 190 2.01 -0.21 -8.50
N ILE A 191 0.85 -0.83 -8.25
CA ILE A 191 0.68 -1.93 -7.30
C ILE A 191 0.01 -3.13 -7.95
N ILE A 192 0.42 -4.33 -7.51
CA ILE A 192 -0.32 -5.57 -7.76
C ILE A 192 -1.10 -5.99 -6.52
N LYS A 193 -2.25 -6.63 -6.75
CA LYS A 193 -3.17 -7.14 -5.73
C LYS A 193 -3.46 -8.61 -5.98
N ALA A 194 -3.93 -9.32 -4.96
CA ALA A 194 -4.38 -10.70 -5.12
C ALA A 194 -5.44 -10.77 -6.24
N PRO A 195 -5.42 -11.82 -7.07
CA PRO A 195 -6.43 -12.02 -8.08
C PRO A 195 -7.77 -12.41 -7.43
N ASP A 196 -8.88 -12.02 -8.05
CA ASP A 196 -10.21 -12.36 -7.55
C ASP A 196 -10.50 -13.85 -7.81
N MET A 197 -10.41 -14.70 -6.78
CA MET A 197 -10.63 -16.16 -6.90
C MET A 197 -12.10 -16.58 -6.92
N LYS A 198 -13.01 -15.64 -6.66
CA LYS A 198 -14.45 -15.86 -6.69
C LYS A 198 -15.06 -15.05 -7.80
N LEU A 199 -15.93 -15.71 -8.54
CA LEU A 199 -16.59 -15.15 -9.67
C LEU A 199 -18.00 -14.71 -9.32
N THR A 200 -18.43 -13.59 -9.90
CA THR A 200 -19.84 -13.24 -10.01
C THR A 200 -20.11 -12.77 -11.43
N TRP A 201 -20.84 -13.57 -12.23
CA TRP A 201 -21.16 -13.22 -13.62
C TRP A 201 -22.07 -11.99 -13.64
N LEU A 202 -21.82 -11.11 -14.61
CA LEU A 202 -22.81 -10.16 -15.09
C LEU A 202 -23.82 -11.00 -15.85
N LEU A 203 -25.07 -11.01 -15.38
CA LEU A 203 -26.22 -11.67 -16.03
C LEU A 203 -26.13 -11.57 -17.56
N ASP A 204 -26.44 -12.68 -18.23
CA ASP A 204 -26.74 -12.70 -19.67
C ASP A 204 -27.84 -11.68 -20.02
#